data_AF-A0A7J8YHE3-F1
#
_entry.id   AF-A0A7J8YHE3-F1
#
_cell.length_a   1.000
_cell.length_b   1.000
_cell.length_c   1.000
_cell.angle_alpha   90.00
_cell.angle_beta   90.00
_cell.angle_gamma   90.00
#
_symmetry.space_group_name_H-M   'P 1'
#
loop_
_entity.id
_entity.type
_entity.pdbx_description
1 polymer ?
#
loop_
_entity_poly.entity_id
_entity_poly.type
_entity_poly.pdbx_seq_one_letter_code
_entity_poly.pdbx_strand_id
1 'polypeptide(L)'
;MEYVMSNAAVARGFTSYLSAAIGIPTAKWRFTAAALPKGFNEIDLLAVAVVLTVTLIICYSTRESSILNMILTTLHVLFIIFVVLMGFWKGDWNNFTRPMNPNSPSGFFPYGPSGVFNGAAMVYFSYIGYDAVSTMAEEVKYPIKDIPIGVTGSVVIVTILYCLMAASMSMLLPYDMIDVEAPFAAAFSGRWEWVSKVIGVGASFGISTSLLVAMLGQARYMCVIGRSSVVPAWFARVHSKTSTPLNASAFL
;
A
#
# COMPACT_ATOMS: atom_id res chain seq x y z
N MET A 1 15.13 6.67 1.36
CA MET A 1 14.84 5.80 2.53
C MET A 1 13.35 5.62 2.74
N GLU A 2 12.55 6.69 2.68
CA GLU A 2 11.08 6.64 2.88
C GLU A 2 10.37 5.62 1.98
N TYR A 3 10.70 5.59 0.69
CA TYR A 3 10.12 4.60 -0.23
C TYR A 3 10.46 3.14 0.12
N VAL A 4 11.65 2.86 0.66
CA VAL A 4 12.05 1.49 1.05
C VAL A 4 11.26 1.06 2.28
N MET A 5 11.10 1.97 3.25
CA MET A 5 10.28 1.74 4.43
C MET A 5 8.80 1.53 4.07
N SER A 6 8.27 2.33 3.13
CA SER A 6 6.91 2.20 2.62
C SER A 6 6.70 0.85 1.93
N ASN A 7 7.60 0.44 1.03
CA ASN A 7 7.50 -0.84 0.34
C ASN A 7 7.58 -2.02 1.31
N ALA A 8 8.46 -1.97 2.30
CA ALA A 8 8.53 -3.02 3.33
C ALA A 8 7.23 -3.11 4.15
N ALA A 9 6.64 -1.97 4.51
CA ALA A 9 5.36 -1.93 5.24
C ALA A 9 4.21 -2.50 4.39
N VAL A 10 4.13 -2.13 3.11
CA VAL A 10 3.12 -2.61 2.16
C VAL A 10 3.28 -4.11 1.92
N ALA A 11 4.51 -4.61 1.74
CA ALA A 11 4.78 -6.04 1.56
C ALA A 11 4.35 -6.87 2.77
N ARG A 12 4.55 -6.36 3.99
CA ARG A 12 4.07 -7.04 5.21
C ARG A 12 2.53 -7.16 5.24
N GLY A 13 1.83 -6.18 4.68
CA GLY A 13 0.37 -6.23 4.52
C GLY A 13 -0.09 -7.39 3.63
N PHE A 14 0.68 -7.77 2.61
CA PHE A 14 0.32 -8.87 1.71
C PHE A 14 0.08 -10.17 2.47
N THR A 15 1.00 -10.52 3.37
CA THR A 15 0.89 -11.72 4.17
C THR A 15 -0.34 -11.70 5.06
N SER A 16 -0.66 -10.56 5.67
CA SER A 16 -1.86 -10.39 6.48
C SER A 16 -3.13 -10.61 5.66
N TYR A 17 -3.27 -9.99 4.50
CA TYR A 17 -4.45 -10.15 3.65
C TYR A 17 -4.56 -11.53 3.00
N LEU A 18 -3.45 -12.15 2.61
CA LEU A 18 -3.45 -13.51 2.08
C LEU A 18 -3.82 -14.52 3.17
N SER A 19 -3.29 -14.34 4.38
CA SER A 19 -3.61 -15.18 5.52
C SER A 19 -5.10 -15.11 5.88
N ALA A 20 -5.70 -13.91 5.81
CA ALA A 20 -7.13 -13.69 5.99
C ALA A 20 -7.97 -14.33 4.88
N ALA A 21 -7.49 -14.33 3.63
CA ALA A 21 -8.16 -14.98 2.51
C ALA A 21 -8.14 -16.52 2.60
N ILE A 22 -7.02 -17.11 3.02
CA ILE A 22 -6.84 -18.57 3.13
C ILE A 22 -7.41 -19.10 4.47
N GLY A 23 -7.59 -18.25 5.47
CA GLY A 23 -8.06 -18.63 6.80
C GLY A 23 -6.99 -19.30 7.67
N ILE A 24 -5.71 -18.99 7.42
CA ILE A 24 -4.57 -19.50 8.19
C ILE A 24 -4.01 -18.33 9.01
N PRO A 25 -3.66 -18.51 10.30
CA PRO A 25 -3.08 -17.43 11.10
C PRO A 25 -1.77 -16.89 10.51
N THR A 26 -1.59 -15.56 10.50
CA THR A 26 -0.35 -14.86 10.07
C THR A 26 0.89 -15.43 10.76
N ALA A 27 0.77 -15.82 12.03
CA ALA A 27 1.84 -16.40 12.84
C ALA A 27 2.47 -17.68 12.25
N LYS A 28 1.77 -18.45 11.41
CA LYS A 28 2.38 -19.63 10.75
C LYS A 28 3.31 -19.29 9.60
N TRP A 29 3.17 -18.10 9.02
CA TRP A 29 3.96 -17.62 7.89
C TRP A 29 5.16 -16.75 8.34
N ARG A 30 5.17 -16.35 9.61
CA ARG A 30 6.22 -15.53 10.21
C ARG A 30 7.23 -16.42 10.94
N PHE A 31 8.48 -16.36 10.50
CA PHE A 31 9.58 -17.02 11.19
C PHE A 31 10.08 -16.11 12.31
N THR A 32 10.06 -16.61 13.56
CA THR A 32 10.55 -15.86 14.72
C THR A 32 12.05 -16.09 14.92
N ALA A 33 12.86 -15.15 14.45
CA ALA A 33 14.30 -15.15 14.70
C ALA A 33 14.59 -14.66 16.13
N ALA A 34 15.07 -15.56 17.00
CA ALA A 34 15.34 -15.26 18.41
C ALA A 34 16.47 -14.24 18.64
N ALA A 35 17.25 -13.89 17.60
CA ALA A 35 18.42 -13.03 17.68
C ALA A 35 18.13 -11.51 17.60
N LEU A 36 16.88 -11.11 17.36
CA LEU A 36 16.50 -9.71 17.18
C LEU A 36 15.68 -9.17 18.40
N PRO A 37 15.45 -7.85 18.50
CA PRO A 37 14.58 -7.25 19.51
C PRO A 37 13.09 -7.55 19.28
N LYS A 38 12.31 -7.76 20.36
CA LYS A 38 10.84 -7.96 20.28
C LYS A 38 10.19 -6.89 19.40
N GLY A 39 9.46 -7.33 18.36
CA GLY A 39 8.88 -6.48 17.31
C GLY A 39 9.59 -6.60 15.94
N PHE A 40 10.89 -6.91 15.92
CA PHE A 40 11.68 -7.15 14.70
C PHE A 40 11.96 -8.64 14.44
N ASN A 41 11.54 -9.53 15.34
CA ASN A 41 11.84 -10.96 15.29
C ASN A 41 10.99 -11.71 14.28
N GLU A 42 9.88 -11.11 13.84
CA GLU A 42 8.95 -11.74 12.93
C GLU A 42 9.34 -11.45 11.48
N ILE A 43 10.21 -12.30 10.95
CA ILE A 43 10.61 -12.27 9.54
C ILE A 43 9.49 -12.89 8.72
N ASP A 44 8.89 -12.08 7.87
CA ASP A 44 7.81 -12.48 6.98
C ASP A 44 8.39 -13.01 5.66
N LEU A 45 8.56 -14.34 5.59
CA LEU A 45 9.17 -15.00 4.43
C LEU A 45 8.31 -14.86 3.17
N LEU A 46 6.98 -14.77 3.33
CA LEU A 46 6.07 -14.60 2.21
C LEU A 46 6.15 -13.19 1.62
N ALA A 47 6.23 -12.16 2.48
CA ALA A 47 6.45 -10.79 2.03
C ALA A 47 7.77 -10.68 1.25
N VAL A 48 8.85 -11.31 1.73
CA VAL A 48 10.14 -11.36 1.03
C VAL A 48 10.00 -12.06 -0.33
N ALA A 49 9.30 -13.18 -0.41
CA ALA A 49 9.08 -13.91 -1.67
C ALA A 49 8.29 -13.08 -2.69
N VAL A 50 7.28 -12.32 -2.26
CA VAL A 50 6.50 -11.42 -3.13
C VAL A 50 7.38 -10.30 -3.64
N VAL A 51 8.16 -9.65 -2.78
CA VAL A 51 9.09 -8.59 -3.18
C VAL A 51 10.08 -9.13 -4.21
N LEU A 52 10.72 -10.28 -3.95
CA LEU A 52 11.64 -10.92 -4.89
C LEU A 52 10.96 -11.24 -6.24
N THR A 53 9.74 -11.73 -6.22
CA THR A 53 8.99 -12.05 -7.44
C THR A 53 8.69 -10.79 -8.24
N VAL A 54 8.26 -9.72 -7.57
CA VAL A 54 8.01 -8.41 -8.20
C VAL A 54 9.32 -7.84 -8.77
N THR A 55 10.43 -7.92 -8.03
CA THR A 55 11.75 -7.51 -8.52
C THR A 55 12.17 -8.28 -9.77
N LEU A 56 11.96 -9.60 -9.81
CA LEU A 56 12.25 -10.42 -10.99
C LEU A 56 11.40 -10.02 -12.20
N ILE A 57 10.11 -9.75 -12.00
CA ILE A 57 9.19 -9.29 -13.06
C ILE A 57 9.68 -7.94 -13.62
N ILE A 58 10.04 -7.00 -12.75
CA ILE A 58 10.56 -5.67 -13.14
C ILE A 58 11.87 -5.81 -13.90
N CYS A 59 12.79 -6.67 -13.44
CA CYS A 59 14.06 -6.92 -14.11
C CYS A 59 13.89 -7.47 -15.53
N TYR A 60 12.85 -8.28 -15.77
CA TYR A 60 12.62 -8.93 -17.06
C TYR A 60 11.86 -8.07 -18.08
N SER A 61 11.07 -7.06 -17.66
CA SER A 61 10.22 -6.31 -18.60
C SER A 61 9.90 -4.87 -18.15
N THR A 62 10.57 -3.85 -18.72
CA THR A 62 10.12 -2.45 -18.61
C THR A 62 9.34 -1.94 -19.82
N ARG A 63 9.48 -2.56 -21.02
CA ARG A 63 8.89 -2.02 -22.25
C ARG A 63 7.35 -2.12 -22.29
N GLU A 64 6.78 -3.19 -21.73
CA GLU A 64 5.33 -3.39 -21.58
C GLU A 64 4.77 -2.75 -20.27
N SER A 65 5.65 -2.19 -19.45
CA SER A 65 5.33 -1.85 -18.05
C SER A 65 4.39 -0.65 -17.90
N SER A 66 4.31 0.26 -18.87
CA SER A 66 3.43 1.44 -18.77
C SER A 66 1.94 1.08 -18.90
N ILE A 67 1.61 0.15 -19.81
CA ILE A 67 0.23 -0.34 -19.99
C ILE A 67 -0.17 -1.19 -18.80
N LEU A 68 0.72 -2.10 -18.37
CA LEU A 68 0.49 -2.91 -17.16
C LEU A 68 0.26 -2.01 -15.93
N ASN A 69 1.08 -0.99 -15.73
CA ASN A 69 0.91 -0.03 -14.64
C ASN A 69 -0.47 0.65 -14.68
N MET A 70 -0.92 1.10 -15.86
CA MET A 70 -2.23 1.74 -16.02
C MET A 70 -3.38 0.78 -15.71
N ILE A 71 -3.32 -0.45 -16.22
CA ILE A 71 -4.34 -1.49 -15.95
C ILE A 71 -4.39 -1.83 -14.47
N LEU A 72 -3.24 -2.10 -13.86
CA LEU A 72 -3.13 -2.48 -12.47
C LEU A 72 -3.60 -1.35 -11.53
N THR A 73 -3.23 -0.09 -11.82
CA THR A 73 -3.71 1.08 -11.07
C THR A 73 -5.22 1.24 -11.20
N THR A 74 -5.77 1.07 -12.40
CA THR A 74 -7.23 1.14 -12.63
C THR A 74 -7.97 0.07 -11.83
N LEU A 75 -7.48 -1.17 -11.86
CA LEU A 75 -8.04 -2.28 -11.09
C LEU A 75 -7.98 -1.99 -9.58
N HIS A 76 -6.86 -1.43 -9.11
CA HIS A 76 -6.70 -1.06 -7.70
C HIS A 76 -7.70 0.03 -7.26
N VAL A 77 -7.89 1.08 -8.08
CA VAL A 77 -8.89 2.13 -7.81
C VAL A 77 -10.31 1.54 -7.80
N LEU A 78 -10.64 0.66 -8.75
CA LEU A 78 -11.94 -0.03 -8.77
C LEU A 78 -12.16 -0.88 -7.51
N PHE A 79 -11.12 -1.55 -7.03
CA PHE A 79 -11.18 -2.31 -5.78
C PHE A 79 -11.46 -1.40 -4.56
N ILE A 80 -10.79 -0.24 -4.46
CA ILE A 80 -11.05 0.76 -3.42
C ILE A 80 -12.52 1.20 -3.46
N ILE A 81 -13.04 1.54 -4.64
CA ILE A 81 -14.43 1.96 -4.81
C ILE A 81 -15.38 0.84 -4.37
N PHE A 82 -15.11 -0.41 -4.74
CA PHE A 82 -15.91 -1.57 -4.32
C PHE A 82 -15.98 -1.70 -2.79
N VAL A 83 -14.84 -1.57 -2.10
CA VAL A 83 -14.77 -1.63 -0.65
C VAL A 83 -15.55 -0.48 0.01
N VAL A 84 -15.44 0.73 -0.53
CA VAL A 84 -16.20 1.90 -0.07
C VAL A 84 -17.70 1.66 -0.18
N LEU A 85 -18.17 1.19 -1.34
CA LEU A 85 -19.59 0.90 -1.59
C LEU A 85 -20.12 -0.17 -0.63
N MET A 86 -19.37 -1.25 -0.43
CA MET A 86 -19.73 -2.32 0.49
C MET A 86 -19.81 -1.83 1.94
N GLY A 87 -18.86 -0.98 2.37
CA GLY A 87 -18.85 -0.41 3.71
C GLY A 87 -20.05 0.53 3.95
N PHE A 88 -20.40 1.40 3.00
CA PHE A 88 -21.58 2.27 3.14
C PHE A 88 -22.91 1.50 3.05
N TRP A 89 -22.99 0.46 2.23
CA TRP A 89 -24.22 -0.32 2.08
C TRP A 89 -24.53 -1.21 3.30
N LYS A 90 -23.49 -1.67 4.00
CA LYS A 90 -23.62 -2.59 5.15
C LYS A 90 -23.34 -1.93 6.49
N GLY A 91 -22.77 -0.74 6.49
CA GLY A 91 -22.38 -0.02 7.69
C GLY A 91 -23.57 0.57 8.44
N ASP A 92 -23.43 0.65 9.76
CA ASP A 92 -24.38 1.29 10.65
C ASP A 92 -23.77 2.59 11.18
N TRP A 93 -24.52 3.69 11.09
CA TRP A 93 -24.12 5.00 11.61
C TRP A 93 -23.88 4.99 13.12
N ASN A 94 -24.49 4.05 13.85
CA ASN A 94 -24.28 3.91 15.28
C ASN A 94 -22.83 3.56 15.65
N ASN A 95 -22.09 2.90 14.76
CA ASN A 95 -20.71 2.46 15.01
C ASN A 95 -19.71 3.63 15.12
N PHE A 96 -20.06 4.81 14.60
CA PHE A 96 -19.24 6.02 14.76
C PHE A 96 -19.12 6.51 16.20
N THR A 97 -20.10 6.18 17.05
CA THR A 97 -20.19 6.74 18.41
C THR A 97 -20.29 5.68 19.48
N ARG A 98 -20.77 4.49 19.15
CA ARG A 98 -20.95 3.39 20.10
C ARG A 98 -19.81 2.38 19.96
N PRO A 99 -18.92 2.27 20.95
CA PRO A 99 -17.95 1.18 20.98
C PRO A 99 -18.69 -0.15 21.23
N MET A 100 -18.09 -1.27 20.81
CA MET A 100 -18.64 -2.58 21.12
C MET A 100 -18.45 -2.90 22.61
N ASN A 101 -17.31 -2.51 23.19
CA ASN A 101 -17.02 -2.67 24.60
C ASN A 101 -17.56 -1.49 25.41
N PRO A 102 -18.47 -1.71 26.39
CA PRO A 102 -19.07 -0.64 27.20
C PRO A 102 -18.05 0.16 28.04
N ASN A 103 -16.87 -0.40 28.29
CA ASN A 103 -15.81 0.23 29.07
C ASN A 103 -14.92 1.18 28.23
N SER A 104 -15.08 1.17 26.91
CA SER A 104 -14.29 2.00 26.00
C SER A 104 -14.93 3.39 25.84
N PRO A 105 -14.13 4.45 25.59
CA PRO A 105 -14.68 5.78 25.38
C PRO A 105 -15.68 5.80 24.22
N SER A 106 -16.87 6.34 24.46
CA SER A 106 -17.91 6.54 23.45
C SER A 106 -17.85 7.94 22.85
N GLY A 107 -18.30 8.09 21.61
CA GLY A 107 -18.34 9.34 20.87
C GLY A 107 -17.42 9.33 19.65
N PHE A 108 -17.52 10.38 18.83
CA PHE A 108 -16.78 10.48 17.56
C PHE A 108 -15.27 10.71 17.76
N PHE A 109 -14.87 11.26 18.92
CA PHE A 109 -13.47 11.51 19.30
C PHE A 109 -13.12 10.78 20.61
N PRO A 110 -13.04 9.44 20.61
CA PRO A 110 -12.82 8.67 21.84
C PRO A 110 -11.46 8.97 22.50
N TYR A 111 -10.46 9.34 21.70
CA TYR A 111 -9.10 9.70 22.14
C TYR A 111 -8.83 11.22 22.11
N GLY A 112 -9.88 12.03 21.92
CA GLY A 112 -9.78 13.48 21.80
C GLY A 112 -8.88 13.95 20.65
N PRO A 113 -8.48 15.24 20.66
CA PRO A 113 -7.63 15.83 19.61
C PRO A 113 -6.26 15.15 19.51
N SER A 114 -5.70 14.69 20.62
CA SER A 114 -4.39 14.03 20.64
C SER A 114 -4.36 12.75 19.80
N GLY A 115 -5.42 11.93 19.86
CA GLY A 115 -5.55 10.74 19.03
C GLY A 115 -5.67 11.06 17.55
N VAL A 116 -6.35 12.16 17.21
CA VAL A 116 -6.47 12.62 15.82
C VAL A 116 -5.10 13.01 15.25
N PHE A 117 -4.29 13.75 16.00
CA PHE A 117 -2.95 14.12 15.55
C PHE A 117 -2.01 12.91 15.41
N ASN A 118 -2.07 11.96 16.34
CA ASN A 118 -1.29 10.72 16.23
C ASN A 118 -1.74 9.87 15.02
N GLY A 119 -3.05 9.76 14.79
CA GLY A 119 -3.60 9.09 13.62
C GLY A 119 -3.19 9.79 12.31
N ALA A 120 -3.25 11.13 12.27
CA ALA A 120 -2.81 11.94 11.15
C ALA A 120 -1.34 11.68 10.79
N ALA A 121 -0.47 11.57 11.80
CA ALA A 121 0.94 11.23 11.60
C ALA A 121 1.13 9.83 11.02
N MET A 122 0.31 8.84 11.41
CA MET A 122 0.37 7.49 10.84
C MET A 122 -0.15 7.45 9.40
N VAL A 123 -1.27 8.10 9.09
CA VAL A 123 -1.83 8.09 7.73
C VAL A 123 -1.02 8.94 6.74
N TYR A 124 -0.18 9.85 7.22
CA TYR A 124 0.76 10.60 6.37
C TYR A 124 1.67 9.67 5.57
N PHE A 125 2.07 8.52 6.13
CA PHE A 125 2.86 7.52 5.42
C PHE A 125 2.17 7.01 4.14
N SER A 126 0.83 6.98 4.12
CA SER A 126 0.06 6.57 2.93
C SER A 126 0.11 7.58 1.79
N TYR A 127 0.52 8.83 2.05
CA TYR A 127 0.69 9.86 1.02
C TYR A 127 2.09 9.86 0.40
N ILE A 128 3.03 9.05 0.89
CA ILE A 128 4.39 8.96 0.31
C ILE A 128 4.29 8.49 -1.15
N GLY A 129 4.95 9.22 -2.06
CA GLY A 129 5.06 8.87 -3.47
C GLY A 129 4.39 9.84 -4.45
N TYR A 130 3.70 10.89 -3.99
CA TYR A 130 3.19 11.94 -4.88
C TYR A 130 4.33 12.68 -5.61
N ASP A 131 5.50 12.76 -4.98
CA ASP A 131 6.72 13.38 -5.52
C ASP A 131 7.31 12.56 -6.68
N ALA A 132 7.00 11.26 -6.78
CA ALA A 132 7.44 10.40 -7.88
C ALA A 132 6.99 10.91 -9.25
N VAL A 133 5.84 11.57 -9.32
CA VAL A 133 5.30 12.16 -10.57
C VAL A 133 6.26 13.21 -11.14
N SER A 134 7.00 13.93 -10.29
CA SER A 134 7.96 14.94 -10.73
C SER A 134 9.16 14.35 -11.49
N THR A 135 9.49 13.07 -11.26
CA THR A 135 10.57 12.39 -12.00
C THR A 135 10.24 12.08 -13.44
N MET A 136 8.95 12.04 -13.77
CA MET A 136 8.49 11.83 -15.14
C MET A 136 8.51 13.11 -15.97
N ALA A 137 9.14 14.19 -15.49
CA ALA A 137 9.21 15.45 -16.23
C ALA A 137 9.81 15.30 -17.64
N GLU A 138 10.75 14.36 -17.82
CA GLU A 138 11.36 14.06 -19.12
C GLU A 138 10.42 13.26 -20.07
N GLU A 139 9.39 12.60 -19.54
CA GLU A 139 8.43 11.77 -20.28
C GLU A 139 7.11 12.50 -20.59
N VAL A 140 6.93 13.72 -20.03
CA VAL A 140 5.70 14.51 -20.14
C VAL A 140 5.81 15.55 -21.25
N LYS A 141 4.77 15.68 -22.09
CA LYS A 141 4.77 16.61 -23.23
C LYS A 141 4.81 18.08 -22.81
N TYR A 142 4.07 18.47 -21.77
CA TYR A 142 4.06 19.84 -21.22
C TYR A 142 4.34 19.87 -19.72
N PRO A 143 5.60 19.66 -19.28
CA PRO A 143 5.92 19.42 -17.87
C PRO A 143 5.52 20.57 -16.94
N ILE A 144 5.59 21.82 -17.41
CA ILE A 144 5.25 23.03 -16.64
C ILE A 144 3.77 23.05 -16.21
N LYS A 145 2.87 22.50 -17.04
CA LYS A 145 1.42 22.51 -16.78
C LYS A 145 0.93 21.15 -16.28
N ASP A 146 1.37 20.08 -16.92
CA ASP A 146 0.83 18.74 -16.69
C ASP A 146 1.30 18.15 -15.35
N ILE A 147 2.54 18.41 -14.92
CA ILE A 147 3.05 17.89 -13.64
C ILE A 147 2.32 18.51 -12.45
N PRO A 148 2.17 19.84 -12.33
CA PRO A 148 1.42 20.42 -11.20
C PRO A 148 -0.04 19.98 -11.16
N ILE A 149 -0.70 19.87 -12.32
CA ILE A 149 -2.09 19.40 -12.42
C ILE A 149 -2.19 17.92 -12.04
N GLY A 150 -1.25 17.08 -12.50
CA GLY A 150 -1.20 15.66 -12.19
C GLY A 150 -0.96 15.39 -10.71
N VAL A 151 0.01 16.08 -10.10
CA VAL A 151 0.30 15.97 -8.66
C VAL A 151 -0.88 16.46 -7.83
N THR A 152 -1.35 17.69 -8.06
CA THR A 152 -2.43 18.26 -7.24
C THR A 152 -3.73 17.48 -7.43
N GLY A 153 -4.07 17.11 -8.66
CA GLY A 153 -5.26 16.33 -8.97
C GLY A 153 -5.22 14.95 -8.33
N SER A 154 -4.10 14.23 -8.43
CA SER A 154 -3.96 12.90 -7.81
C SER A 154 -4.04 12.97 -6.29
N VAL A 155 -3.37 13.92 -5.64
CA VAL A 155 -3.44 14.09 -4.18
C VAL A 155 -4.87 14.38 -3.72
N VAL A 156 -5.59 15.27 -4.40
CA VAL A 156 -6.99 15.58 -4.04
C VAL A 156 -7.90 14.35 -4.19
N ILE A 157 -7.78 13.62 -5.31
CA ILE A 157 -8.58 12.41 -5.54
C ILE A 157 -8.29 11.35 -4.48
N VAL A 158 -7.01 11.09 -4.19
CA VAL A 158 -6.58 10.12 -3.18
C VAL A 158 -7.07 10.54 -1.78
N THR A 159 -7.02 11.83 -1.47
CA THR A 159 -7.54 12.36 -0.19
C THR A 159 -9.02 12.05 -0.02
N ILE A 160 -9.83 12.29 -1.06
CA ILE A 160 -11.27 11.99 -1.03
C ILE A 160 -11.49 10.48 -0.85
N LEU A 161 -10.79 9.64 -1.62
CA LEU A 161 -10.91 8.18 -1.52
C LEU A 161 -10.52 7.66 -0.14
N TYR A 162 -9.45 8.20 0.47
CA TYR A 162 -9.00 7.80 1.80
C TYR A 162 -9.98 8.21 2.89
N CYS A 163 -10.54 9.42 2.81
CA CYS A 163 -11.61 9.85 3.70
C CYS A 163 -12.85 8.95 3.59
N LEU A 164 -13.24 8.58 2.36
CA LEU A 164 -14.36 7.68 2.13
C LEU A 164 -14.10 6.27 2.65
N MET A 165 -12.88 5.74 2.50
CA MET A 165 -12.50 4.44 3.07
C MET A 165 -12.49 4.46 4.60
N ALA A 166 -11.96 5.52 5.22
CA ALA A 166 -11.96 5.66 6.67
C ALA A 166 -13.39 5.74 7.23
N ALA A 167 -14.26 6.50 6.57
CA ALA A 167 -15.68 6.57 6.91
C ALA A 167 -16.37 5.21 6.73
N SER A 168 -16.13 4.52 5.61
CA SER A 168 -16.76 3.22 5.34
C SER A 168 -16.35 2.15 6.35
N MET A 169 -15.08 2.13 6.79
CA MET A 169 -14.61 1.26 7.87
C MET A 169 -15.25 1.61 9.21
N SER A 170 -15.30 2.88 9.57
CA SER A 170 -15.88 3.35 10.84
C SER A 170 -17.38 3.06 10.93
N MET A 171 -18.08 2.95 9.79
CA MET A 171 -19.47 2.48 9.74
C MET A 171 -19.60 0.98 9.84
N LEU A 172 -18.64 0.21 9.32
CA LEU A 172 -18.76 -1.25 9.26
C LEU A 172 -18.49 -1.90 10.61
N LEU A 173 -17.54 -1.36 11.36
CA LEU A 173 -17.11 -1.91 12.64
C LEU A 173 -16.73 -0.78 13.61
N PRO A 174 -17.15 -0.88 14.89
CA PRO A 174 -16.71 0.10 15.89
C PRO A 174 -15.18 0.01 16.07
N TYR A 175 -14.57 1.14 16.43
CA TYR A 175 -13.11 1.34 16.38
C TYR A 175 -12.32 0.33 17.22
N ASP A 176 -12.93 -0.26 18.24
CA ASP A 176 -12.32 -1.19 19.18
C ASP A 176 -12.17 -2.62 18.63
N MET A 177 -12.87 -2.93 17.54
CA MET A 177 -12.87 -4.26 16.90
C MET A 177 -12.08 -4.27 15.58
N ILE A 178 -11.54 -3.13 15.16
CA ILE A 178 -10.78 -3.02 13.90
C ILE A 178 -9.47 -3.79 14.06
N ASP A 179 -9.32 -4.85 13.26
CA ASP A 179 -8.09 -5.63 13.19
C ASP A 179 -6.97 -4.78 12.57
N VAL A 180 -5.79 -4.80 13.22
CA VAL A 180 -4.63 -4.00 12.80
C VAL A 180 -3.92 -4.60 11.58
N GLU A 181 -4.02 -5.93 11.39
CA GLU A 181 -3.33 -6.64 10.32
C GLU A 181 -4.15 -6.72 9.03
N ALA A 182 -5.48 -6.94 9.14
CA ALA A 182 -6.36 -7.10 7.97
C ALA A 182 -7.75 -6.45 8.17
N PRO A 183 -7.83 -5.13 8.38
CA PRO A 183 -9.05 -4.44 8.80
C PRO A 183 -10.23 -4.71 7.87
N PHE A 184 -10.02 -4.59 6.56
CA PHE A 184 -11.10 -4.75 5.58
C PHE A 184 -11.57 -6.20 5.41
N ALA A 185 -10.66 -7.19 5.45
CA ALA A 185 -11.05 -8.58 5.33
C ALA A 185 -11.71 -9.09 6.63
N ALA A 186 -11.16 -8.70 7.78
CA ALA A 186 -11.66 -9.07 9.10
C ALA A 186 -13.05 -8.48 9.38
N ALA A 187 -13.32 -7.25 8.91
CA ALA A 187 -14.62 -6.60 9.15
C ALA A 187 -15.83 -7.34 8.54
N PHE A 188 -15.62 -8.20 7.53
CA PHE A 188 -16.67 -9.06 6.95
C PHE A 188 -16.61 -10.52 7.42
N SER A 189 -15.61 -10.89 8.24
CA SER A 189 -15.45 -12.25 8.75
C SER A 189 -16.61 -12.63 9.69
N GLY A 190 -17.09 -13.88 9.61
CA GLY A 190 -18.18 -14.41 10.46
C GLY A 190 -19.61 -14.03 10.05
N ARG A 191 -19.84 -13.02 9.21
CA ARG A 191 -21.17 -12.71 8.64
C ARG A 191 -21.25 -12.95 7.13
N TRP A 192 -20.21 -12.59 6.37
CA TRP A 192 -20.18 -12.65 4.91
C TRP A 192 -18.82 -13.19 4.45
N GLU A 193 -18.55 -14.46 4.75
CA GLU A 193 -17.24 -15.08 4.48
C GLU A 193 -16.79 -14.97 3.02
N TRP A 194 -17.73 -15.04 2.06
CA TRP A 194 -17.39 -14.87 0.65
C TRP A 194 -16.86 -13.46 0.34
N VAL A 195 -17.42 -12.42 0.98
CA VAL A 195 -16.96 -11.03 0.84
C VAL A 195 -15.58 -10.87 1.46
N SER A 196 -15.38 -11.42 2.66
CA SER A 196 -14.09 -11.42 3.35
C SER A 196 -12.99 -12.06 2.49
N LYS A 197 -13.27 -13.22 1.87
CA LYS A 197 -12.33 -13.89 0.96
C LYS A 197 -12.03 -13.08 -0.30
N VAL A 198 -13.05 -12.52 -0.95
CA VAL A 198 -12.87 -11.67 -2.14
C VAL A 198 -12.05 -10.43 -1.81
N ILE A 199 -12.32 -9.78 -0.67
CA ILE A 199 -11.57 -8.61 -0.21
C ILE A 199 -10.14 -9.00 0.15
N GLY A 200 -9.91 -10.13 0.84
CA GLY A 200 -8.57 -10.60 1.16
C GLY A 200 -7.73 -10.88 -0.08
N VAL A 201 -8.29 -11.56 -1.08
CA VAL A 201 -7.63 -11.81 -2.37
C VAL A 201 -7.39 -10.50 -3.12
N GLY A 202 -8.41 -9.65 -3.23
CA GLY A 202 -8.30 -8.37 -3.93
C GLY A 202 -7.28 -7.41 -3.30
N ALA A 203 -7.24 -7.35 -1.96
CA ALA A 203 -6.25 -6.57 -1.22
C ALA A 203 -4.84 -7.13 -1.42
N SER A 204 -4.67 -8.45 -1.43
CA SER A 204 -3.37 -9.09 -1.72
C SER A 204 -2.86 -8.71 -3.10
N PHE A 205 -3.70 -8.82 -4.14
CA PHE A 205 -3.36 -8.39 -5.49
C PHE A 205 -3.10 -6.88 -5.60
N GLY A 206 -3.88 -6.08 -4.87
CA GLY A 206 -3.68 -4.63 -4.78
C GLY A 206 -2.33 -4.27 -4.18
N ILE A 207 -1.91 -4.96 -3.13
CA ILE A 207 -0.61 -4.78 -2.50
C ILE A 207 0.53 -5.16 -3.45
N SER A 208 0.44 -6.30 -4.14
CA SER A 208 1.45 -6.69 -5.14
C SER A 208 1.55 -5.67 -6.28
N THR A 209 0.41 -5.14 -6.71
CA THR A 209 0.35 -4.07 -7.71
C THR A 209 1.08 -2.83 -7.22
N SER A 210 0.72 -2.31 -6.03
CA SER A 210 1.33 -1.10 -5.49
C SER A 210 2.83 -1.25 -5.27
N LEU A 211 3.30 -2.43 -4.84
CA LEU A 211 4.73 -2.74 -4.76
C LEU A 211 5.42 -2.64 -6.12
N LEU A 212 4.82 -3.20 -7.16
CA LEU A 212 5.36 -3.15 -8.52
C LEU A 212 5.51 -1.70 -8.99
N VAL A 213 4.49 -0.86 -8.79
CA VAL A 213 4.54 0.56 -9.18
C VAL A 213 5.61 1.31 -8.40
N ALA A 214 5.67 1.10 -7.08
CA ALA A 214 6.62 1.80 -6.21
C ALA A 214 8.08 1.42 -6.52
N MET A 215 8.36 0.12 -6.72
CA MET A 215 9.70 -0.36 -7.07
C MET A 215 10.15 0.12 -8.46
N LEU A 216 9.24 0.21 -9.43
CA LEU A 216 9.52 0.82 -10.73
C LEU A 216 9.89 2.31 -10.61
N GLY A 217 9.15 3.05 -9.79
CA GLY A 217 9.44 4.46 -9.50
C GLY A 217 10.82 4.62 -8.85
N GLN A 218 11.11 3.84 -7.81
CA GLN A 218 12.41 3.87 -7.12
C GLN A 218 13.58 3.52 -8.05
N ALA A 219 13.43 2.52 -8.92
CA ALA A 219 14.47 2.14 -9.86
C ALA A 219 14.81 3.28 -10.82
N ARG A 220 13.81 4.05 -11.26
CA ARG A 220 14.01 5.27 -12.08
C ARG A 220 14.72 6.36 -11.31
N TYR A 221 14.30 6.65 -10.07
CA TYR A 221 14.98 7.60 -9.19
C TYR A 221 16.46 7.28 -9.03
N MET A 222 16.79 6.03 -8.71
CA MET A 222 18.17 5.59 -8.51
C MET A 222 19.00 5.71 -9.80
N CYS A 223 18.37 5.48 -10.96
CA CYS A 223 19.02 5.65 -12.26
C CYS A 223 19.40 7.11 -12.54
N VAL A 224 18.52 8.07 -12.19
CA VAL A 224 18.79 9.51 -12.33
C VAL A 224 19.91 9.94 -11.38
N ILE A 225 19.87 9.52 -10.11
CA ILE A 225 20.92 9.84 -9.13
C ILE A 225 22.28 9.26 -9.56
N GLY A 226 22.28 8.06 -10.15
CA GLY A 226 23.48 7.45 -10.72
C GLY A 226 24.03 8.23 -11.93
N ARG A 227 23.16 8.79 -12.78
CA ARG A 227 23.59 9.67 -13.89
C ARG A 227 24.22 10.96 -13.39
N SER A 228 23.71 11.51 -12.29
CA SER A 228 24.30 12.68 -11.62
C SER A 228 25.61 12.38 -10.87
N SER A 229 26.12 11.15 -10.94
CA SER A 229 27.37 10.70 -10.27
C SER A 229 27.40 10.87 -8.75
N VAL A 230 26.22 11.02 -8.11
CA VAL A 230 26.09 11.10 -6.65
C VAL A 230 26.20 9.71 -6.00
N VAL A 231 25.79 8.67 -6.73
CA VAL A 231 26.01 7.26 -6.39
C VAL A 231 26.86 6.61 -7.48
N PRO A 232 27.52 5.45 -7.21
CA PRO A 232 28.38 4.80 -8.19
C PRO A 232 27.69 4.63 -9.54
N ALA A 233 28.38 5.02 -10.63
CA ALA A 233 27.86 4.97 -12.00
C ALA A 233 27.37 3.57 -12.45
N TRP A 234 27.71 2.53 -11.67
CA TRP A 234 27.17 1.18 -11.81
C TRP A 234 25.64 1.11 -11.69
N PHE A 235 25.00 1.96 -10.87
CA PHE A 235 23.54 2.05 -10.75
C PHE A 235 22.86 2.72 -11.96
N ALA A 236 23.60 3.52 -12.72
CA ALA A 236 23.08 4.18 -13.93
C ALA A 236 23.10 3.26 -15.17
N ARG A 237 23.70 2.06 -15.08
CA ARG A 237 23.86 1.15 -16.20
C ARG A 237 22.53 0.45 -16.51
N VAL A 238 21.93 0.80 -17.64
CA VAL A 238 20.70 0.19 -18.16
C VAL A 238 21.07 -0.98 -19.07
N HIS A 239 20.35 -2.11 -18.97
CA HIS A 239 20.59 -3.24 -19.87
C HIS A 239 20.04 -2.95 -21.28
N SER A 240 20.89 -3.12 -22.30
CA SER A 240 20.59 -2.83 -23.71
C SER A 240 19.41 -3.59 -24.32
N LYS A 241 19.02 -4.75 -23.78
CA LYS A 241 17.98 -5.61 -24.37
C LYS A 241 16.60 -5.39 -23.77
N THR A 242 16.54 -5.10 -22.47
CA THR A 242 15.31 -4.87 -21.71
C THR A 242 15.03 -3.39 -21.46
N SER A 243 16.03 -2.51 -21.63
CA SER A 243 15.99 -1.11 -21.19
C SER A 243 15.63 -0.97 -19.70
N THR A 244 15.93 -2.00 -18.89
CA THR A 244 15.72 -2.04 -17.44
C THR A 244 17.02 -1.69 -16.69
N PRO A 245 16.98 -0.85 -15.64
CA PRO A 245 18.12 -0.61 -14.77
C PRO A 245 18.29 -1.76 -13.76
N LEU A 246 18.79 -2.90 -14.23
CA LEU A 246 18.90 -4.14 -13.45
C LEU A 246 19.63 -3.97 -12.10
N ASN A 247 20.73 -3.21 -12.08
CA ASN A 247 21.53 -3.02 -10.86
C ASN A 247 20.80 -2.18 -9.81
N ALA A 248 19.99 -1.22 -10.25
CA ALA A 248 19.16 -0.42 -9.35
C ALA A 248 18.00 -1.24 -8.81
N SER A 249 17.32 -2.01 -9.67
CA SER A 249 16.21 -2.88 -9.29
C SER A 249 16.63 -4.04 -8.38
N ALA A 250 17.83 -4.59 -8.56
CA ALA A 250 18.34 -5.67 -7.70
C ALA A 250 18.82 -5.20 -6.33
N PHE A 251 19.14 -3.92 -6.18
CA PHE A 251 19.57 -3.33 -4.91
C PHE A 251 18.38 -2.89 -4.02
N LEU A 252 17.23 -2.61 -4.65
CA LEU A 252 15.98 -2.18 -4.01
C LEU A 252 15.13 -3.37 -3.56
#